data_AF-A0A7U7G4W1-F1
#
_entry.id   AF-A0A7U7G4W1-F1
#
_cell.length_a   1.000
_cell.length_b   1.000
_cell.length_c   1.000
_cell.angle_alpha   90.00
_cell.angle_beta   90.00
_cell.angle_gamma   90.00
#
_symmetry.space_group_name_H-M   'P 1'
#
loop_
_entity.id
_entity.type
_entity.pdbx_description
1 polymer ?
#
loop_
_entity_poly.entity_id
_entity_poly.type
_entity_poly.pdbx_seq_one_letter_code
_entity_poly.pdbx_strand_id
1 'polypeptide(L)'
;MTAHSERNAIALHHPIFVTYFFTVLIIQNDEFRHVDFCDIEHYRACLPTHEQLTAHGITVLNPKDDTFVLLKDGNFLSARPEGTFGFANKANWWEEFRRLSSIPFKFVQEKPFSPRIPHIIHQTDNALHPETGYLENITSLKTMNKDWEYRYYSEKDRIDFIHTHYGWDVLSVYLRLNRLYGAAQADFFRYLCLYQHGGVYLDMKSGSSRPLSSIIRDDDQFIISQWDWSLPQYFEWGKKAELSHIEGGEFPIWCLICAPGHPLMAKVINQLIANIFLYTPNLHSTGSVATLKVTGPILFTRVVFNNLNKFNIRMENILAKGLNPHMVKNIYRKDQYHEQVLPLVIQSTRVGDTI
;
A
#
# COMPACT_ATOMS: atom_id res chain seq x y z
N MET A 1 -30.61 -4.76 13.20
CA MET A 1 -29.93 -5.18 11.96
C MET A 1 -28.49 -5.59 12.29
N THR A 2 -28.33 -6.62 13.12
CA THR A 2 -27.07 -7.06 13.76
C THR A 2 -26.51 -8.34 13.14
N ALA A 3 -26.53 -8.46 11.80
CA ALA A 3 -26.23 -9.73 11.12
C ALA A 3 -25.21 -9.63 9.97
N HIS A 4 -24.59 -8.48 9.74
CA HIS A 4 -23.61 -8.31 8.63
C HIS A 4 -22.14 -8.30 9.07
N SER A 5 -21.81 -7.98 10.33
CA SER A 5 -20.40 -7.92 10.76
C SER A 5 -19.77 -9.31 11.01
N GLU A 6 -20.55 -10.31 11.42
CA GLU A 6 -20.05 -11.68 11.61
C GLU A 6 -19.88 -12.49 10.31
N ARG A 7 -20.47 -12.05 9.18
CA ARG A 7 -20.46 -12.82 7.92
C ARG A 7 -19.17 -12.66 7.07
N ASN A 8 -18.23 -11.82 7.51
CA ASN A 8 -17.07 -11.44 6.70
C ASN A 8 -15.72 -11.89 7.27
N ALA A 9 -15.68 -12.48 8.47
CA ALA A 9 -14.43 -12.97 9.04
C ALA A 9 -14.04 -14.33 8.45
N ILE A 10 -12.83 -14.44 7.91
CA ILE A 10 -12.26 -15.73 7.49
C ILE A 10 -11.71 -16.41 8.74
N ALA A 11 -12.29 -17.57 9.08
CA ALA A 11 -11.85 -18.37 10.21
C ALA A 11 -10.44 -18.92 9.98
N LEU A 12 -9.63 -18.91 11.04
CA LEU A 12 -8.29 -19.49 11.04
C LEU A 12 -8.28 -20.75 11.91
N HIS A 13 -7.62 -21.81 11.44
CA HIS A 13 -7.44 -23.03 12.25
C HIS A 13 -6.52 -22.80 13.45
N HIS A 14 -5.56 -21.89 13.30
CA HIS A 14 -4.65 -21.44 14.36
C HIS A 14 -4.45 -19.92 14.27
N PRO A 15 -4.18 -19.23 15.39
CA PRO A 15 -3.89 -17.80 15.34
C PRO A 15 -2.68 -17.50 14.46
N ILE A 16 -2.71 -16.38 13.74
CA ILE A 16 -1.56 -15.87 12.99
C ILE A 16 -0.91 -14.73 13.75
N PHE A 17 0.39 -14.56 13.53
CA PHE A 17 1.20 -13.56 14.21
C PHE A 17 1.67 -12.52 13.20
N VAL A 18 1.32 -11.26 13.45
CA VAL A 18 1.57 -10.13 12.56
C VAL A 18 2.62 -9.24 13.16
N THR A 19 3.64 -8.93 12.38
CA THR A 19 4.73 -8.01 12.77
C THR A 19 4.33 -6.54 12.58
N TYR A 20 5.15 -5.63 13.10
CA TYR A 20 5.13 -4.20 12.81
C TYR A 20 5.03 -3.82 11.32
N PHE A 21 5.58 -4.61 10.40
CA PHE A 21 5.54 -4.32 8.96
C PHE A 21 4.20 -4.69 8.29
N PHE A 22 3.18 -5.09 9.05
CA PHE A 22 1.94 -5.67 8.54
C PHE A 22 2.14 -6.99 7.77
N THR A 23 3.24 -7.69 8.05
CA THR A 23 3.58 -9.00 7.50
C THR A 23 3.30 -10.11 8.49
N VAL A 24 3.12 -11.33 8.01
CA VAL A 24 2.78 -12.52 8.81
C VAL A 24 4.04 -13.35 9.07
N LEU A 25 4.25 -13.74 10.33
CA LEU A 25 5.29 -14.68 10.72
C LEU A 25 5.00 -16.07 10.15
N ILE A 26 6.00 -16.67 9.54
CA ILE A 26 6.00 -18.04 9.02
C ILE A 26 7.26 -18.78 9.50
N ILE A 27 7.18 -20.11 9.56
CA ILE A 27 8.33 -21.00 9.67
C ILE A 27 8.41 -21.78 8.36
N GLN A 28 9.50 -21.59 7.61
CA GLN A 28 9.75 -22.30 6.36
C GLN A 28 11.16 -22.87 6.40
N ASN A 29 11.30 -24.17 6.16
CA ASN A 29 12.59 -24.88 6.23
C ASN A 29 13.32 -24.64 7.58
N ASP A 30 12.58 -24.73 8.70
CA ASP A 30 13.06 -24.48 10.06
C ASP A 30 13.62 -23.06 10.34
N GLU A 31 13.38 -22.12 9.42
CA GLU A 31 13.75 -20.71 9.56
C GLU A 31 12.52 -19.81 9.79
N PHE A 32 12.65 -18.86 10.71
CA PHE A 32 11.66 -17.81 10.90
C PHE A 32 11.76 -16.77 9.79
N ARG A 33 10.64 -16.51 9.11
CA ARG A 33 10.52 -15.47 8.09
C ARG A 33 9.21 -14.73 8.25
N HIS A 34 9.08 -13.55 7.65
CA HIS A 34 7.80 -12.89 7.55
C HIS A 34 7.51 -12.47 6.12
N VAL A 35 6.24 -12.61 5.73
CA VAL A 35 5.77 -12.40 4.36
C VAL A 35 4.62 -11.40 4.34
N ASP A 36 4.46 -10.69 3.23
CA ASP A 36 3.32 -9.80 3.03
C ASP A 36 2.01 -10.55 3.28
N PHE A 37 1.09 -9.90 4.01
CA PHE A 37 -0.22 -10.46 4.33
C PHE A 37 -1.01 -10.82 3.08
N CYS A 38 -0.81 -10.10 1.97
CA CYS A 38 -1.42 -10.45 0.68
C CYS A 38 -0.96 -11.79 0.08
N ASP A 39 0.12 -12.38 0.61
CA ASP A 39 0.65 -13.70 0.25
C ASP A 39 0.24 -14.80 1.23
N ILE A 40 -0.53 -14.50 2.27
CA ILE A 40 -0.84 -15.45 3.37
C ILE A 40 -1.39 -16.80 2.90
N GLU A 41 -2.22 -16.81 1.85
CA GLU A 41 -2.82 -18.02 1.29
C GLU A 41 -1.75 -18.99 0.77
N HIS A 42 -0.67 -18.48 0.18
CA HIS A 42 0.44 -19.27 -0.34
C HIS A 42 1.25 -19.91 0.80
N TYR A 43 1.28 -19.28 1.97
CA TYR A 43 2.08 -19.70 3.11
C TYR A 43 1.26 -20.33 4.25
N ARG A 44 0.00 -20.72 4.01
CA ARG A 44 -0.86 -21.30 5.05
C ARG A 44 -0.22 -22.47 5.80
N ALA A 45 0.47 -23.37 5.09
CA ALA A 45 1.16 -24.51 5.69
C ALA A 45 2.40 -24.14 6.51
N CYS A 46 2.92 -22.91 6.34
CA CYS A 46 4.08 -22.38 7.05
C CYS A 46 3.69 -21.52 8.26
N LEU A 47 2.39 -21.33 8.53
CA LEU A 47 1.93 -20.56 9.69
C LEU A 47 2.23 -21.34 10.98
N PRO A 48 3.00 -20.79 11.93
CA PRO A 48 3.43 -21.54 13.09
C PRO A 48 2.30 -21.71 14.11
N THR A 49 2.17 -22.92 14.65
CA THR A 49 1.40 -23.17 15.87
C THR A 49 2.19 -22.73 17.11
N HIS A 50 1.50 -22.59 18.24
CA HIS A 50 2.17 -22.31 19.51
C HIS A 50 3.16 -23.43 19.90
N GLU A 51 2.80 -24.68 19.63
CA GLU A 51 3.67 -25.84 19.86
C GLU A 51 4.93 -25.79 18.99
N GLN A 52 4.81 -25.42 17.71
CA GLN A 52 5.96 -25.25 16.82
C GLN A 52 6.87 -24.11 17.32
N LEU A 53 6.32 -22.99 17.78
CA LEU A 53 7.10 -21.92 18.39
C LEU A 53 7.88 -22.46 19.61
N THR A 54 7.21 -23.14 20.54
CA THR A 54 7.86 -23.72 21.72
C THR A 54 8.93 -24.74 21.35
N ALA A 55 8.70 -25.60 20.35
CA ALA A 55 9.68 -26.57 19.87
C ALA A 55 10.95 -25.89 19.31
N HIS A 56 10.83 -24.67 18.77
CA HIS A 56 11.96 -23.85 18.32
C HIS A 56 12.62 -23.03 19.45
N GLY A 57 12.24 -23.28 20.70
CA GLY A 57 12.74 -22.57 21.88
C GLY A 57 12.12 -21.18 22.06
N ILE A 58 11.01 -20.88 21.37
CA ILE A 58 10.34 -19.59 21.50
C ILE A 58 9.40 -19.59 22.70
N THR A 59 9.60 -18.63 23.60
CA THR A 59 8.69 -18.29 24.68
C THR A 59 7.82 -17.12 24.27
N VAL A 60 6.51 -17.23 24.47
CA VAL A 60 5.55 -16.15 24.20
C VAL A 60 5.19 -15.45 25.50
N LEU A 61 5.51 -14.16 25.63
CA LEU A 61 5.11 -13.36 26.80
C LEU A 61 3.85 -12.56 26.51
N ASN A 62 3.02 -12.35 27.53
CA ASN A 62 1.69 -11.74 27.42
C ASN A 62 0.76 -12.45 26.41
N PRO A 63 0.66 -13.79 26.44
CA PRO A 63 -0.11 -14.54 25.45
C PRO A 63 -1.62 -14.33 25.56
N LYS A 64 -2.13 -13.50 26.48
CA LYS A 64 -3.56 -13.18 26.60
C LYS A 64 -3.92 -11.83 25.98
N ASP A 65 -2.93 -11.01 25.66
CA ASP A 65 -3.14 -9.69 25.05
C ASP A 65 -3.21 -9.80 23.52
N ASP A 66 -3.78 -8.78 22.88
CA ASP A 66 -3.81 -8.68 21.41
C ASP A 66 -2.43 -8.41 20.81
N THR A 67 -1.53 -7.91 21.66
CA THR A 67 -0.13 -7.61 21.36
C THR A 67 0.78 -8.35 22.34
N PHE A 68 1.81 -9.01 21.83
CA PHE A 68 2.70 -9.85 22.62
C PHE A 68 4.13 -9.80 22.05
N VAL A 69 5.10 -10.39 22.75
CA VAL A 69 6.49 -10.51 22.27
C VAL A 69 6.92 -11.98 22.28
N LEU A 70 7.85 -12.30 21.38
CA LEU A 70 8.46 -13.62 21.24
C LEU A 70 9.91 -13.58 21.70
N LEU A 71 10.33 -14.52 22.54
CA LEU A 71 11.71 -14.59 23.03
C LEU A 71 12.36 -15.92 22.69
N LYS A 72 13.64 -15.86 22.35
CA LYS A 72 14.54 -17.02 22.28
C LYS A 72 15.77 -16.76 23.12
N ASP A 73 16.08 -17.66 24.04
CA ASP A 73 17.26 -17.54 24.92
C ASP A 73 17.38 -16.17 25.61
N GLY A 74 16.25 -15.63 26.07
CA GLY A 74 16.16 -14.32 26.74
C GLY A 74 16.22 -13.09 25.83
N ASN A 75 16.35 -13.26 24.51
CA ASN A 75 16.36 -12.17 23.54
C ASN A 75 15.04 -12.10 22.76
N PHE A 76 14.59 -10.88 22.44
CA PHE A 76 13.37 -10.63 21.69
C PHE A 76 13.58 -10.91 20.20
N LEU A 77 12.68 -11.68 19.60
CA LEU A 77 12.64 -11.90 18.16
C LEU A 77 12.25 -10.59 17.48
N SER A 78 13.08 -10.11 16.55
CA SER A 78 12.99 -8.78 15.94
C SER A 78 12.86 -8.90 14.43
N ALA A 79 11.72 -8.50 13.87
CA ALA A 79 11.48 -8.51 12.43
C ALA A 79 12.42 -7.54 11.72
N ARG A 80 12.96 -7.95 10.57
CA ARG A 80 13.85 -7.13 9.75
C ARG A 80 13.17 -6.71 8.44
N PRO A 81 13.40 -5.50 7.93
CA PRO A 81 12.73 -5.02 6.72
C PRO A 81 12.73 -5.99 5.52
N GLU A 82 13.79 -6.78 5.37
CA GLU A 82 14.02 -7.74 4.29
C GLU A 82 13.29 -9.10 4.45
N GLY A 83 12.41 -9.25 5.44
CA GLY A 83 11.60 -10.46 5.61
C GLY A 83 12.21 -11.54 6.51
N THR A 84 13.29 -11.22 7.22
CA THR A 84 14.00 -12.12 8.14
C THR A 84 13.76 -11.73 9.60
N PHE A 85 14.30 -12.51 10.54
CA PHE A 85 14.31 -12.15 11.94
C PHE A 85 15.73 -12.10 12.49
N GLY A 86 15.99 -11.09 13.31
CA GLY A 86 17.14 -11.04 14.22
C GLY A 86 16.70 -11.16 15.67
N PHE A 87 17.63 -10.88 16.58
CA PHE A 87 17.37 -10.84 18.01
C PHE A 87 17.79 -9.50 18.60
N ALA A 88 17.00 -9.00 19.55
CA ALA A 88 17.28 -7.79 20.32
C ALA A 88 17.33 -8.13 21.82
N ASN A 89 18.24 -7.49 22.56
CA ASN A 89 18.35 -7.66 24.01
C ASN A 89 17.30 -6.83 24.80
N LYS A 90 16.52 -6.00 24.12
CA LYS A 90 15.43 -5.19 24.67
C LYS A 90 14.29 -5.12 23.65
N ALA A 91 13.05 -5.23 24.14
CA ALA A 91 11.87 -4.95 23.32
C ALA A 91 11.71 -3.45 23.12
N ASN A 92 11.70 -3.03 21.86
CA ASN A 92 11.09 -1.79 21.42
C ASN A 92 9.72 -2.11 20.82
N TRP A 93 8.94 -1.06 20.55
CA TRP A 93 7.62 -1.14 19.94
C TRP A 93 7.57 -2.00 18.66
N TRP A 94 8.60 -2.01 17.81
CA TRP A 94 8.61 -2.84 16.58
C TRP A 94 8.89 -4.35 16.79
N GLU A 95 9.27 -4.78 18.01
CA GLU A 95 9.40 -6.20 18.40
C GLU A 95 8.04 -6.77 18.85
N GLU A 96 7.01 -5.93 18.94
CA GLU A 96 5.66 -6.34 19.26
C GLU A 96 5.01 -7.04 18.06
N PHE A 97 4.39 -8.19 18.35
CA PHE A 97 3.58 -8.95 17.42
C PHE A 97 2.12 -8.80 17.80
N ARG A 98 1.25 -8.73 16.80
CA ARG A 98 -0.20 -8.83 16.98
C ARG A 98 -0.68 -10.23 16.69
N ARG A 99 -1.62 -10.72 17.48
CA ARG A 99 -2.26 -12.02 17.24
C ARG A 99 -3.61 -11.79 16.58
N LEU A 100 -3.91 -12.57 15.54
CA LEU A 100 -5.24 -12.62 14.94
C LEU A 100 -5.79 -14.03 15.01
N SER A 101 -6.97 -14.17 15.61
CA SER A 101 -7.71 -15.43 15.64
C SER A 101 -8.65 -15.59 14.44
N SER A 102 -8.89 -14.52 13.69
CA SER A 102 -9.63 -14.50 12.43
C SER A 102 -9.13 -13.35 11.56
N ILE A 103 -9.36 -13.43 10.24
CA ILE A 103 -9.08 -12.33 9.31
C ILE A 103 -10.39 -11.55 9.14
N PRO A 104 -10.52 -10.30 9.65
CA PRO A 104 -11.79 -9.58 9.68
C PRO A 104 -12.13 -8.88 8.35
N PHE A 105 -11.45 -9.24 7.27
CA PHE A 105 -11.56 -8.61 5.97
C PHE A 105 -11.44 -9.63 4.85
N LYS A 106 -11.92 -9.24 3.67
CA LYS A 106 -11.79 -10.01 2.44
C LYS A 106 -10.86 -9.27 1.48
N PHE A 107 -10.14 -10.06 0.68
CA PHE A 107 -9.40 -9.55 -0.45
C PHE A 107 -10.33 -9.15 -1.59
N VAL A 108 -9.86 -8.26 -2.45
CA VAL A 108 -10.61 -7.88 -3.65
C VAL A 108 -10.76 -9.08 -4.57
N GLN A 109 -11.88 -9.13 -5.28
CA GLN A 109 -12.07 -10.15 -6.31
C GLN A 109 -11.04 -9.98 -7.43
N GLU A 110 -10.55 -11.12 -7.94
CA GLU A 110 -9.70 -11.14 -9.12
C GLU A 110 -10.47 -10.59 -10.32
N LYS A 111 -9.80 -9.74 -11.11
CA LYS A 111 -10.35 -9.15 -12.33
C LYS A 111 -9.65 -9.75 -13.54
N PRO A 112 -10.33 -9.84 -14.70
CA PRO A 112 -9.68 -10.26 -15.93
C PRO A 112 -8.46 -9.40 -16.22
N PHE A 113 -7.31 -10.05 -16.39
CA PHE A 113 -6.05 -9.39 -16.72
C PHE A 113 -5.97 -9.15 -18.23
N SER A 114 -5.80 -7.90 -18.64
CA SER A 114 -5.49 -7.55 -20.04
C SER A 114 -4.05 -7.03 -20.11
N PRO A 115 -3.10 -7.74 -20.73
CA PRO A 115 -1.65 -7.51 -20.61
C PRO A 115 -1.13 -6.34 -21.45
N ARG A 116 -1.90 -5.25 -21.56
CA ARG A 116 -1.53 -4.00 -22.22
C ARG A 116 -2.00 -2.82 -21.40
N ILE A 117 -1.19 -1.77 -21.36
CA ILE A 117 -1.53 -0.53 -20.65
C ILE A 117 -2.40 0.33 -21.57
N PRO A 118 -3.68 0.56 -21.24
CA PRO A 118 -4.55 1.38 -22.07
C PRO A 118 -4.15 2.86 -22.00
N HIS A 119 -4.46 3.61 -23.05
CA HIS A 119 -4.16 5.04 -23.16
C HIS A 119 -5.17 5.89 -22.35
N ILE A 120 -5.12 5.76 -21.03
CA ILE A 120 -5.97 6.50 -20.09
C ILE A 120 -5.08 7.18 -19.04
N ILE A 121 -5.31 8.48 -18.83
CA ILE A 121 -4.67 9.28 -17.79
C ILE A 121 -5.69 9.53 -16.69
N HIS A 122 -5.32 9.21 -15.45
CA HIS A 122 -6.14 9.39 -14.26
C HIS A 122 -5.51 10.43 -13.32
N GLN A 123 -6.29 11.40 -12.86
CA GLN A 123 -5.92 12.29 -11.76
C GLN A 123 -7.10 12.49 -10.80
N THR A 124 -6.83 12.76 -9.52
CA THR A 124 -7.89 12.94 -8.51
C THR A 124 -7.56 14.06 -7.53
N ASP A 125 -8.61 14.72 -7.03
CA ASP A 125 -8.56 15.62 -5.88
C ASP A 125 -9.89 15.53 -5.09
N ASN A 126 -10.01 16.24 -3.99
CA ASN A 126 -11.26 16.29 -3.20
C ASN A 126 -12.32 17.16 -3.89
N ALA A 127 -11.92 18.24 -4.55
CA ALA A 127 -12.82 19.20 -5.17
C ALA A 127 -13.71 18.55 -6.25
N LEU A 128 -14.93 19.07 -6.46
CA LEU A 128 -15.83 18.56 -7.50
C LEU A 128 -15.28 18.79 -8.92
N HIS A 129 -14.50 19.85 -9.08
CA HIS A 129 -13.82 20.20 -10.32
C HIS A 129 -12.36 20.56 -10.03
N PRO A 130 -11.44 20.37 -10.99
CA PRO A 130 -10.05 20.77 -10.81
C PRO A 130 -9.92 22.24 -10.43
N GLU A 131 -9.13 22.53 -9.39
CA GLU A 131 -8.80 23.91 -9.01
C GLU A 131 -8.06 24.60 -10.17
N THR A 132 -8.24 25.93 -10.29
CA THR A 132 -7.71 26.73 -11.40
C THR A 132 -6.20 26.58 -11.60
N GLY A 133 -5.45 26.41 -10.51
CA GLY A 133 -4.00 26.20 -10.54
C GLY A 133 -3.56 24.92 -11.26
N TYR A 134 -4.44 23.94 -11.46
CA TYR A 134 -4.11 22.69 -12.18
C TYR A 134 -4.49 22.73 -13.66
N LEU A 135 -5.33 23.68 -14.10
CA LEU A 135 -5.93 23.66 -15.44
C LEU A 135 -4.91 23.74 -16.58
N GLU A 136 -3.84 24.52 -16.41
CA GLU A 136 -2.77 24.62 -17.40
C GLU A 136 -2.04 23.28 -17.57
N ASN A 137 -1.72 22.61 -16.46
CA ASN A 137 -1.07 21.30 -16.48
C ASN A 137 -1.97 20.22 -17.09
N ILE A 138 -3.26 20.22 -16.74
CA ILE A 138 -4.26 19.30 -17.33
C ILE A 138 -4.36 19.54 -18.84
N THR A 139 -4.44 20.79 -19.27
CA THR A 139 -4.53 21.15 -20.69
C THR A 139 -3.27 20.72 -21.44
N SER A 140 -2.09 20.90 -20.85
CA SER A 140 -0.82 20.43 -21.41
C SER A 140 -0.81 18.91 -21.59
N LEU A 141 -1.18 18.15 -20.55
CA LEU A 141 -1.28 16.69 -20.60
C LEU A 141 -2.21 16.22 -21.72
N LYS A 142 -3.42 16.79 -21.83
CA LYS A 142 -4.39 16.45 -22.88
C LYS A 142 -3.90 16.81 -24.28
N THR A 143 -3.24 17.96 -24.42
CA THR A 143 -2.73 18.43 -25.72
C THR A 143 -1.57 17.58 -26.21
N MET A 144 -0.72 17.10 -25.29
CA MET A 144 0.44 16.27 -25.60
C MET A 144 0.09 14.80 -25.87
N ASN A 145 -1.04 14.35 -25.32
CA ASN A 145 -1.52 12.96 -25.41
C ASN A 145 -2.93 12.94 -26.02
N LYS A 146 -3.09 13.44 -27.24
CA LYS A 146 -4.42 13.64 -27.87
C LYS A 146 -5.18 12.35 -28.14
N ASP A 147 -4.46 11.25 -28.28
CA ASP A 147 -4.96 9.89 -28.45
C ASP A 147 -5.28 9.20 -27.11
N TRP A 148 -5.08 9.88 -25.99
CA TRP A 148 -5.35 9.36 -24.65
C TRP A 148 -6.63 9.94 -24.09
N GLU A 149 -7.38 9.11 -23.37
CA GLU A 149 -8.50 9.57 -22.56
C GLU A 149 -7.97 10.20 -21.27
N TYR A 150 -8.51 11.35 -20.88
CA TYR A 150 -8.20 11.99 -19.59
C TYR A 150 -9.42 11.91 -18.67
N ARG A 151 -9.22 11.39 -17.45
CA ARG A 151 -10.26 11.28 -16.42
C ARG A 151 -9.83 11.98 -15.13
N TYR A 152 -10.69 12.87 -14.66
CA TYR A 152 -10.59 13.50 -13.35
C TYR A 152 -11.63 12.89 -12.40
N TYR A 153 -11.24 12.71 -11.14
CA TYR A 153 -12.11 12.16 -10.10
C TYR A 153 -12.11 13.05 -8.86
N SER A 154 -13.29 13.56 -8.48
CA SER A 154 -13.52 14.23 -7.20
C SER A 154 -13.61 13.24 -6.03
N GLU A 155 -13.76 13.73 -4.78
CA GLU A 155 -14.10 12.85 -3.63
C GLU A 155 -15.37 12.03 -3.89
N LYS A 156 -16.40 12.68 -4.45
CA LYS A 156 -17.67 12.01 -4.79
C LYS A 156 -17.45 10.93 -5.85
N ASP A 157 -16.72 11.24 -6.91
CA ASP A 157 -16.47 10.28 -7.99
C ASP A 157 -15.68 9.07 -7.50
N ARG A 158 -14.73 9.27 -6.57
CA ARG A 158 -14.00 8.15 -5.94
C ARG A 158 -14.93 7.24 -5.14
N ILE A 159 -15.81 7.80 -4.33
CA ILE A 159 -16.78 7.03 -3.53
C ILE A 159 -17.70 6.22 -4.45
N ASP A 160 -18.29 6.88 -5.46
CA ASP A 160 -19.19 6.24 -6.41
C ASP A 160 -18.48 5.15 -7.22
N PHE A 161 -17.25 5.43 -7.66
CA PHE A 161 -16.40 4.47 -8.37
C PHE A 161 -16.12 3.23 -7.53
N ILE A 162 -15.69 3.39 -6.28
CA ILE A 162 -15.36 2.27 -5.40
C ILE A 162 -16.60 1.43 -5.14
N HIS A 163 -17.73 2.07 -4.81
CA HIS A 163 -18.99 1.36 -4.61
C HIS A 163 -19.41 0.57 -5.86
N THR A 164 -19.32 1.19 -7.04
CA THR A 164 -19.75 0.59 -8.30
C THR A 164 -18.88 -0.60 -8.73
N HIS A 165 -17.55 -0.50 -8.59
CA HIS A 165 -16.62 -1.50 -9.14
C HIS A 165 -16.12 -2.53 -8.12
N TYR A 166 -16.25 -2.24 -6.83
CA TYR A 166 -15.72 -3.06 -5.74
C TYR A 166 -16.73 -3.34 -4.62
N GLY A 167 -17.91 -2.73 -4.67
CA GLY A 167 -18.99 -2.95 -3.71
C GLY A 167 -18.76 -2.30 -2.34
N TRP A 168 -19.73 -2.51 -1.46
CA TRP A 168 -19.73 -1.94 -0.12
C TRP A 168 -18.57 -2.44 0.75
N ASP A 169 -18.16 -3.70 0.61
CA ASP A 169 -17.08 -4.27 1.42
C ASP A 169 -15.79 -3.44 1.29
N VAL A 170 -15.35 -3.12 0.06
CA VAL A 170 -14.16 -2.30 -0.17
C VAL A 170 -14.40 -0.83 0.14
N LEU A 171 -15.57 -0.29 -0.21
CA LEU A 171 -15.90 1.10 0.13
C LEU A 171 -15.88 1.34 1.63
N SER A 172 -16.37 0.40 2.43
CA SER A 172 -16.36 0.50 3.89
C SER A 172 -14.93 0.61 4.43
N VAL A 173 -13.96 -0.10 3.86
CA VAL A 173 -12.53 0.02 4.22
C VAL A 173 -12.01 1.41 3.86
N TYR A 174 -12.34 1.92 2.67
CA TYR A 174 -11.94 3.26 2.23
C TYR A 174 -12.48 4.34 3.18
N LEU A 175 -13.73 4.22 3.61
CA LEU A 175 -14.37 5.16 4.53
C LEU A 175 -13.82 5.11 5.96
N ARG A 176 -13.02 4.09 6.32
CA ARG A 176 -12.28 4.08 7.60
C ARG A 176 -11.07 5.01 7.58
N LEU A 177 -10.57 5.43 6.41
CA LEU A 177 -9.50 6.41 6.34
C LEU A 177 -10.00 7.78 6.81
N ASN A 178 -9.28 8.38 7.74
CA ASN A 178 -9.60 9.69 8.26
C ASN A 178 -9.48 10.75 7.16
N ARG A 179 -10.52 11.56 6.97
CA ARG A 179 -10.62 12.57 5.88
C ARG A 179 -9.54 13.66 5.95
N LEU A 180 -8.88 13.82 7.10
CA LEU A 180 -7.70 14.69 7.23
C LEU A 180 -6.48 14.16 6.45
N TYR A 181 -6.52 12.90 6.03
CA TYR A 181 -5.49 12.20 5.26
C TYR A 181 -5.90 12.02 3.80
N GLY A 182 -6.15 13.13 3.10
CA GLY A 182 -6.52 13.11 1.68
C GLY A 182 -5.52 12.35 0.80
N ALA A 183 -4.22 12.37 1.15
CA ALA A 183 -3.18 11.59 0.48
C ALA A 183 -3.43 10.08 0.59
N ALA A 184 -3.75 9.57 1.79
CA ALA A 184 -4.04 8.15 1.98
C ALA A 184 -5.30 7.70 1.24
N GLN A 185 -6.32 8.56 1.18
CA GLN A 185 -7.50 8.31 0.36
C GLN A 185 -7.15 8.27 -1.14
N ALA A 186 -6.27 9.15 -1.61
CA ALA A 186 -5.78 9.13 -2.99
C ALA A 186 -4.92 7.89 -3.30
N ASP A 187 -4.12 7.41 -2.35
CA ASP A 187 -3.36 6.16 -2.46
C ASP A 187 -4.28 4.95 -2.65
N PHE A 188 -5.31 4.81 -1.81
CA PHE A 188 -6.24 3.70 -1.96
C PHE A 188 -6.97 3.78 -3.32
N PHE A 189 -7.48 4.97 -3.66
CA PHE A 189 -8.18 5.14 -4.93
C PHE A 189 -7.28 4.85 -6.14
N ARG A 190 -6.03 5.34 -6.19
CA ARG A 190 -5.18 5.16 -7.38
C ARG A 190 -4.90 3.69 -7.66
N TYR A 191 -4.71 2.86 -6.62
CA TYR A 191 -4.53 1.43 -6.81
C TYR A 191 -5.80 0.76 -7.34
N LEU A 192 -6.97 1.07 -6.77
CA LEU A 192 -8.26 0.56 -7.24
C LEU A 192 -8.59 1.01 -8.67
N CYS A 193 -8.29 2.27 -8.99
CA CYS A 193 -8.53 2.86 -10.30
C CYS A 193 -7.71 2.12 -11.37
N LEU A 194 -6.40 1.98 -11.13
CA LEU A 194 -5.50 1.28 -12.05
C LEU A 194 -5.76 -0.22 -12.12
N TYR A 195 -6.18 -0.87 -11.03
CA TYR A 195 -6.57 -2.28 -11.12
C TYR A 195 -7.82 -2.49 -11.97
N GLN A 196 -8.77 -1.55 -11.96
CA GLN A 196 -9.99 -1.65 -12.75
C GLN A 196 -9.80 -1.23 -14.22
N HIS A 197 -9.03 -0.16 -14.46
CA HIS A 197 -8.95 0.48 -15.76
C HIS A 197 -7.56 0.44 -16.39
N GLY A 198 -6.51 0.14 -15.63
CA GLY A 198 -5.14 0.28 -16.06
C GLY A 198 -4.79 1.74 -16.41
N GLY A 199 -3.77 1.92 -17.22
CA GLY A 199 -3.36 3.22 -17.73
C GLY A 199 -2.31 3.88 -16.84
N VAL A 200 -2.36 5.20 -16.79
CA VAL A 200 -1.38 6.05 -16.10
C VAL A 200 -2.10 6.91 -15.07
N TYR A 201 -1.74 6.75 -13.80
CA TYR A 201 -2.13 7.68 -12.75
C TYR A 201 -1.03 8.73 -12.55
N LEU A 202 -1.43 9.99 -12.34
CA LEU A 202 -0.56 11.09 -11.96
C LEU A 202 -1.20 11.90 -10.82
N ASP A 203 -0.39 12.30 -9.82
CA ASP A 203 -0.82 13.34 -8.88
C ASP A 203 -1.20 14.64 -9.65
N MET A 204 -2.12 15.44 -9.11
CA MET A 204 -2.63 16.67 -9.78
C MET A 204 -1.53 17.66 -10.18
N LYS A 205 -0.46 17.73 -9.37
CA LYS A 205 0.70 18.61 -9.58
C LYS A 205 1.75 18.02 -10.52
N SER A 206 1.60 16.76 -10.90
CA SER A 206 2.51 16.02 -11.76
C SER A 206 2.07 16.15 -13.22
N GLY A 207 3.03 16.05 -14.13
CA GLY A 207 2.76 16.10 -15.56
C GLY A 207 3.88 15.47 -16.37
N SER A 208 3.84 15.70 -17.67
CA SER A 208 4.86 15.20 -18.59
C SER A 208 5.33 16.30 -19.54
N SER A 209 6.63 16.29 -19.84
CA SER A 209 7.25 17.12 -20.88
C SER A 209 7.33 16.41 -22.23
N ARG A 210 6.96 15.12 -22.30
CA ARG A 210 6.92 14.28 -23.51
C ARG A 210 5.65 13.43 -23.57
N PRO A 211 5.17 13.04 -24.77
CA PRO A 211 4.04 12.12 -24.89
C PRO A 211 4.30 10.82 -24.10
N LEU A 212 3.27 10.30 -23.42
CA LEU A 212 3.37 9.08 -22.62
C LEU A 212 3.68 7.85 -23.48
N SER A 213 3.28 7.86 -24.75
CA SER A 213 3.67 6.87 -25.76
C SER A 213 5.18 6.83 -26.06
N SER A 214 5.95 7.84 -25.65
CA SER A 214 7.43 7.78 -25.70
C SER A 214 8.05 7.04 -24.50
N ILE A 215 7.24 6.75 -23.48
CA ILE A 215 7.64 6.07 -22.24
C ILE A 215 7.14 4.63 -22.25
N ILE A 216 5.89 4.43 -22.66
CA ILE A 216 5.16 3.16 -22.57
C ILE A 216 5.26 2.40 -23.90
N ARG A 217 5.63 1.12 -23.82
CA ARG A 217 5.75 0.20 -24.94
C ARG A 217 4.50 -0.68 -25.03
N ASP A 218 4.23 -1.21 -26.22
CA ASP A 218 3.03 -2.03 -26.49
C ASP A 218 2.97 -3.33 -25.65
N ASP A 219 4.11 -3.84 -25.20
CA ASP A 219 4.27 -5.06 -24.40
C ASP A 219 4.40 -4.79 -22.90
N ASP A 220 4.37 -3.52 -22.48
CA ASP A 220 4.42 -3.17 -21.06
C ASP A 220 3.14 -3.57 -20.35
N GLN A 221 3.31 -4.12 -19.14
CA GLN A 221 2.21 -4.54 -18.26
C GLN A 221 2.23 -3.81 -16.93
N PHE A 222 3.41 -3.46 -16.44
CA PHE A 222 3.62 -2.73 -15.20
C PHE A 222 4.96 -2.02 -15.28
N ILE A 223 4.98 -0.71 -15.07
CA ILE A 223 6.21 0.08 -15.07
C ILE A 223 6.42 0.65 -13.67
N ILE A 224 7.65 0.51 -13.18
CA ILE A 224 8.11 1.14 -11.95
C ILE A 224 9.31 2.03 -12.22
N SER A 225 9.53 2.98 -11.31
CA SER A 225 10.69 3.86 -11.29
C SER A 225 11.18 3.96 -9.86
N GLN A 226 12.37 4.54 -9.69
CA GLN A 226 12.86 5.08 -8.43
C GLN A 226 13.15 6.56 -8.58
N TRP A 227 13.48 7.21 -7.46
CA TRP A 227 14.05 8.54 -7.47
C TRP A 227 15.44 8.52 -8.08
N ASP A 228 15.77 9.53 -8.89
CA ASP A 228 17.10 9.67 -9.46
C ASP A 228 18.01 10.43 -8.48
N TRP A 229 18.68 9.68 -7.60
CA TRP A 229 19.59 10.25 -6.60
C TRP A 229 20.86 10.89 -7.20
N SER A 230 21.12 10.73 -8.50
CA SER A 230 22.18 11.51 -9.17
C SER A 230 21.80 12.99 -9.31
N LEU A 231 20.51 13.30 -9.22
CA LEU A 231 19.99 14.66 -9.26
C LEU A 231 19.91 15.25 -7.83
N PRO A 232 20.57 16.39 -7.56
CA PRO A 232 20.65 16.97 -6.21
C PRO A 232 19.29 17.18 -5.52
N GLN A 233 18.25 17.53 -6.28
CA GLN A 233 16.92 17.80 -5.74
C GLN A 233 16.19 16.53 -5.23
N TYR A 234 16.62 15.34 -5.64
CA TYR A 234 16.00 14.06 -5.26
C TYR A 234 16.91 13.18 -4.40
N PHE A 235 18.13 13.61 -4.08
CA PHE A 235 19.14 12.79 -3.40
C PHE A 235 18.65 12.13 -2.11
N GLU A 236 17.79 12.79 -1.33
CA GLU A 236 17.25 12.25 -0.06
C GLU A 236 15.84 11.65 -0.18
N TRP A 237 15.26 11.62 -1.37
CA TRP A 237 13.86 11.24 -1.54
C TRP A 237 13.73 9.73 -1.57
N GLY A 238 12.72 9.22 -0.86
CA GLY A 238 12.47 7.79 -0.78
C GLY A 238 13.46 6.98 0.07
N LYS A 239 14.44 7.63 0.73
CA LYS A 239 15.30 6.96 1.71
C LYS A 239 14.52 6.74 3.01
N LYS A 240 14.08 5.49 3.24
CA LYS A 240 13.33 5.07 4.44
C LYS A 240 14.02 3.87 5.07
N ALA A 241 14.06 3.81 6.40
CA ALA A 241 14.69 2.71 7.13
C ALA A 241 14.07 1.35 6.75
N GLU A 242 12.74 1.34 6.57
CA GLU A 242 11.95 0.20 6.13
C GLU A 242 12.27 -0.30 4.72
N LEU A 243 12.99 0.50 3.91
CA LEU A 243 13.35 0.20 2.52
C LEU A 243 14.88 0.17 2.34
N SER A 244 15.65 0.19 3.42
CA SER A 244 17.11 0.30 3.38
C SER A 244 17.83 -0.87 2.71
N HIS A 245 17.17 -2.03 2.61
CA HIS A 245 17.66 -3.22 1.90
C HIS A 245 17.38 -3.20 0.40
N ILE A 246 16.62 -2.21 -0.11
CA ILE A 246 16.26 -2.08 -1.51
C ILE A 246 17.21 -1.07 -2.15
N GLU A 247 18.05 -1.53 -3.08
CA GLU A 247 18.92 -0.66 -3.86
C GLU A 247 18.09 0.40 -4.61
N GLY A 248 18.49 1.67 -4.52
CA GLY A 248 17.74 2.81 -5.08
C GLY A 248 16.50 3.24 -4.25
N GLY A 249 16.16 2.51 -3.20
CA GLY A 249 15.10 2.86 -2.25
C GLY A 249 13.67 2.75 -2.82
N GLU A 250 12.83 3.71 -2.44
CA GLU A 250 11.39 3.76 -2.73
C GLU A 250 11.03 3.75 -4.22
N PHE A 251 9.97 2.99 -4.56
CA PHE A 251 9.21 3.15 -5.80
C PHE A 251 8.12 4.21 -5.59
N PRO A 252 8.29 5.46 -6.07
CA PRO A 252 7.35 6.52 -5.79
C PRO A 252 6.01 6.31 -6.51
N ILE A 253 4.93 6.65 -5.82
CA ILE A 253 3.55 6.38 -6.28
C ILE A 253 2.83 7.61 -6.85
N TRP A 254 3.51 8.76 -6.95
CA TRP A 254 2.97 9.97 -7.59
C TRP A 254 2.69 9.76 -9.09
N CYS A 255 3.34 8.75 -9.68
CA CYS A 255 3.03 8.19 -10.99
C CYS A 255 2.99 6.67 -10.88
N LEU A 256 1.93 6.06 -11.39
CA LEU A 256 1.78 4.61 -11.47
C LEU A 256 1.29 4.25 -12.86
N ILE A 257 1.86 3.21 -13.45
CA ILE A 257 1.56 2.81 -14.82
C ILE A 257 1.41 1.29 -14.85
N CYS A 258 0.20 0.79 -15.07
CA CYS A 258 -0.03 -0.65 -15.14
C CYS A 258 -1.24 -1.02 -15.99
N ALA A 259 -1.27 -2.28 -16.39
CA ALA A 259 -2.36 -2.91 -17.10
C ALA A 259 -3.56 -3.17 -16.16
N PRO A 260 -4.81 -3.15 -16.66
CA PRO A 260 -5.98 -3.47 -15.87
C PRO A 260 -5.98 -4.95 -15.49
N GLY A 261 -6.45 -5.25 -14.28
CA GLY A 261 -6.49 -6.61 -13.73
C GLY A 261 -5.13 -7.19 -13.38
N HIS A 262 -4.05 -6.41 -13.38
CA HIS A 262 -2.71 -6.94 -13.11
C HIS A 262 -2.62 -7.57 -11.69
N PRO A 263 -2.20 -8.85 -11.54
CA PRO A 263 -2.21 -9.54 -10.24
C PRO A 263 -1.34 -8.86 -9.17
N LEU A 264 -0.23 -8.22 -9.56
CA LEU A 264 0.56 -7.42 -8.64
C LEU A 264 -0.21 -6.24 -8.02
N MET A 265 -1.06 -5.56 -8.79
CA MET A 265 -1.87 -4.47 -8.25
C MET A 265 -2.93 -5.02 -7.28
N ALA A 266 -3.49 -6.20 -7.55
CA ALA A 266 -4.35 -6.88 -6.58
C ALA A 266 -3.62 -7.16 -5.26
N LYS A 267 -2.35 -7.62 -5.31
CA LYS A 267 -1.51 -7.81 -4.11
C LYS A 267 -1.29 -6.51 -3.33
N VAL A 268 -1.01 -5.40 -4.02
CA VAL A 268 -0.87 -4.07 -3.40
C VAL A 268 -2.16 -3.67 -2.69
N ILE A 269 -3.31 -3.80 -3.35
CA ILE A 269 -4.62 -3.47 -2.77
C ILE A 269 -4.93 -4.36 -1.56
N ASN A 270 -4.69 -5.66 -1.67
CA ASN A 270 -4.95 -6.63 -0.61
C ASN A 270 -4.07 -6.38 0.62
N GLN A 271 -2.80 -6.01 0.39
CA GLN A 271 -1.92 -5.59 1.49
C GLN A 271 -2.40 -4.28 2.12
N LEU A 272 -2.86 -3.32 1.32
CA LEU A 272 -3.39 -2.06 1.84
C LEU A 272 -4.62 -2.28 2.71
N ILE A 273 -5.54 -3.14 2.27
CA ILE A 273 -6.71 -3.53 3.07
C ILE A 273 -6.24 -4.13 4.40
N ALA A 274 -5.31 -5.09 4.37
CA ALA A 274 -4.75 -5.66 5.59
C ALA A 274 -4.14 -4.58 6.50
N ASN A 275 -3.32 -3.68 5.97
CA ASN A 275 -2.72 -2.59 6.73
C ASN A 275 -3.77 -1.71 7.42
N ILE A 276 -4.87 -1.36 6.73
CA ILE A 276 -5.95 -0.54 7.32
C ILE A 276 -6.66 -1.25 8.48
N PHE A 277 -6.83 -2.58 8.41
CA PHE A 277 -7.40 -3.35 9.53
C PHE A 277 -6.41 -3.56 10.68
N LEU A 278 -5.12 -3.67 10.35
CA LEU A 278 -4.06 -3.99 11.30
C LEU A 278 -3.41 -2.74 11.91
N TYR A 279 -3.70 -1.57 11.36
CA TYR A 279 -3.21 -0.29 11.85
C TYR A 279 -3.67 -0.01 13.27
N THR A 280 -2.70 0.34 14.10
CA THR A 280 -2.85 0.83 15.46
C THR A 280 -1.92 2.04 15.62
N PRO A 281 -2.43 3.21 16.06
CA PRO A 281 -1.62 4.43 16.18
C PRO A 281 -0.38 4.26 17.08
N ASN A 282 -0.50 3.50 18.17
CA ASN A 282 0.61 3.29 19.10
C ASN A 282 1.79 2.55 18.45
N LEU A 283 1.50 1.61 17.55
CA LEU A 283 2.53 0.82 16.87
C LEU A 283 2.97 1.44 15.55
N HIS A 284 2.09 2.14 14.83
CA HIS A 284 2.37 2.58 13.45
C HIS A 284 2.44 4.11 13.31
N SER A 285 2.42 4.82 14.43
CA SER A 285 2.40 6.29 14.51
C SER A 285 1.17 6.91 13.84
N THR A 286 1.19 8.22 13.61
CA THR A 286 0.20 8.98 12.84
C THR A 286 0.90 9.83 11.77
N GLY A 287 0.17 10.74 11.12
CA GLY A 287 0.75 11.73 10.22
C GLY A 287 1.43 11.10 9.01
N SER A 288 2.53 11.71 8.57
CA SER A 288 3.29 11.23 7.42
C SER A 288 3.79 9.79 7.58
N VAL A 289 4.25 9.41 8.77
CA VAL A 289 4.79 8.08 9.04
C VAL A 289 3.73 7.00 8.79
N ALA A 290 2.52 7.20 9.33
CA ALA A 290 1.41 6.27 9.13
C ALA A 290 0.98 6.21 7.66
N THR A 291 0.81 7.36 7.00
CA THR A 291 0.38 7.41 5.59
C THR A 291 1.34 6.63 4.70
N LEU A 292 2.65 6.88 4.81
CA LEU A 292 3.64 6.24 3.95
C LEU A 292 3.66 4.71 4.11
N LYS A 293 3.43 4.21 5.33
CA LYS A 293 3.46 2.78 5.67
C LYS A 293 2.17 2.05 5.36
N VAL A 294 1.03 2.67 5.63
CA VAL A 294 -0.28 2.00 5.59
C VAL A 294 -0.86 2.00 4.19
N THR A 295 -0.75 3.12 3.45
CA THR A 295 -1.33 3.26 2.10
C THR A 295 -0.30 3.67 1.06
N GLY A 296 0.75 4.36 1.49
CA GLY A 296 1.67 5.06 0.62
C GLY A 296 2.82 4.20 0.09
N PRO A 297 3.95 4.84 -0.27
CA PRO A 297 4.98 4.21 -1.06
C PRO A 297 5.82 3.17 -0.31
N ILE A 298 5.85 3.15 1.04
CA ILE A 298 6.55 2.06 1.77
C ILE A 298 5.81 0.74 1.57
N LEU A 299 4.48 0.74 1.69
CA LEU A 299 3.65 -0.43 1.37
C LEU A 299 3.87 -0.85 -0.09
N PHE A 300 3.75 0.11 -1.02
CA PHE A 300 3.81 -0.19 -2.44
C PHE A 300 5.18 -0.79 -2.81
N THR A 301 6.26 -0.15 -2.37
CA THR A 301 7.63 -0.57 -2.66
C THR A 301 7.88 -1.98 -2.17
N ARG A 302 7.52 -2.29 -0.91
CA ARG A 302 7.76 -3.61 -0.33
C ARG A 302 7.02 -4.71 -1.07
N VAL A 303 5.72 -4.53 -1.32
CA VAL A 303 4.90 -5.52 -2.03
C VAL A 303 5.41 -5.74 -3.45
N VAL A 304 5.77 -4.67 -4.16
CA VAL A 304 6.30 -4.77 -5.52
C VAL A 304 7.67 -5.45 -5.52
N PHE A 305 8.59 -5.03 -4.65
CA PHE A 305 9.95 -5.57 -4.55
C PHE A 305 9.93 -7.09 -4.31
N ASN A 306 9.12 -7.56 -3.36
CA ASN A 306 8.96 -8.98 -3.03
C ASN A 306 8.35 -9.83 -4.16
N ASN A 307 7.85 -9.19 -5.21
CA ASN A 307 7.19 -9.82 -6.34
C ASN A 307 7.84 -9.50 -7.70
N LEU A 308 9.00 -8.82 -7.72
CA LEU A 308 9.68 -8.42 -8.97
C LEU A 308 9.93 -9.59 -9.91
N ASN A 309 10.39 -10.72 -9.36
CA ASN A 309 10.74 -11.91 -10.14
C ASN A 309 9.53 -12.77 -10.54
N LYS A 310 8.31 -12.38 -10.14
CA LYS A 310 7.09 -13.16 -10.39
C LYS A 310 6.24 -12.60 -11.53
N PHE A 311 6.50 -11.37 -11.98
CA PHE A 311 5.67 -10.67 -12.96
C PHE A 311 6.53 -9.95 -14.00
N ASN A 312 5.94 -9.66 -15.17
CA ASN A 312 6.58 -8.85 -16.19
C ASN A 312 6.51 -7.37 -15.79
N ILE A 313 7.56 -6.89 -15.15
CA ILE A 313 7.68 -5.51 -14.65
C ILE A 313 8.89 -4.87 -15.30
N ARG A 314 8.70 -3.67 -15.85
CA ARG A 314 9.79 -2.88 -16.40
C ARG A 314 10.20 -1.77 -15.44
N MET A 315 11.47 -1.75 -15.08
CA MET A 315 12.08 -0.59 -14.44
C MET A 315 12.42 0.46 -15.51
N GLU A 316 12.02 1.72 -15.29
CA GLU A 316 12.29 2.84 -16.18
C GLU A 316 12.59 4.10 -15.37
N ASN A 317 13.54 4.93 -15.84
CA ASN A 317 13.76 6.24 -15.25
C ASN A 317 12.74 7.23 -15.82
N ILE A 318 11.54 7.24 -15.23
CA ILE A 318 10.44 8.07 -15.73
C ILE A 318 10.76 9.57 -15.67
N LEU A 319 11.60 9.99 -14.72
CA LEU A 319 12.07 11.37 -14.59
C LEU A 319 12.90 11.78 -15.83
N ALA A 320 13.87 10.96 -16.22
CA ALA A 320 14.68 11.19 -17.42
C ALA A 320 13.85 11.09 -18.72
N LYS A 321 12.73 10.35 -18.69
CA LYS A 321 11.77 10.27 -19.80
C LYS A 321 10.79 11.44 -19.86
N GLY A 322 10.86 12.36 -18.91
CA GLY A 322 10.15 13.63 -18.94
C GLY A 322 8.90 13.70 -18.07
N LEU A 323 8.56 12.64 -17.32
CA LEU A 323 7.56 12.73 -16.25
C LEU A 323 8.13 13.54 -15.08
N ASN A 324 7.32 14.41 -14.50
CA ASN A 324 7.78 15.35 -13.48
C ASN A 324 6.75 15.48 -12.35
N PRO A 325 7.14 15.27 -11.07
CA PRO A 325 6.24 15.36 -9.92
C PRO A 325 5.82 16.78 -9.53
N HIS A 326 6.41 17.82 -10.14
CA HIS A 326 6.25 19.23 -9.78
C HIS A 326 6.13 20.13 -11.02
N MET A 327 5.18 19.83 -11.90
CA MET A 327 4.89 20.67 -13.09
C MET A 327 4.11 21.93 -12.74
N VAL A 328 3.35 21.90 -11.65
CA VAL A 328 2.51 23.02 -11.23
C VAL A 328 3.26 23.89 -10.21
N LYS A 329 3.38 25.19 -10.52
CA LYS A 329 4.00 26.19 -9.65
C LYS A 329 2.93 26.88 -8.79
N ASN A 330 3.32 27.40 -7.63
CA ASN A 330 2.50 28.27 -6.77
C ASN A 330 1.16 27.68 -6.26
N ILE A 331 1.05 26.35 -6.14
CA ILE A 331 -0.06 25.71 -5.44
C ILE A 331 0.24 25.59 -3.94
N TYR A 332 -0.79 25.81 -3.12
CA TYR A 332 -0.72 25.46 -1.70
C TYR A 332 -0.48 23.96 -1.60
N ARG A 333 0.69 23.55 -1.09
CA ARG A 333 0.95 22.13 -0.90
C ARG A 333 -0.04 21.59 0.12
N LYS A 334 -0.84 20.60 -0.29
CA LYS A 334 -1.74 19.84 0.59
C LYS A 334 -0.93 18.87 1.47
N ASP A 335 0.08 19.38 2.17
CA ASP A 335 0.92 18.64 3.13
C ASP A 335 0.24 18.55 4.51
N GLN A 336 -1.06 18.87 4.58
CA GLN A 336 -1.87 18.92 5.79
C GLN A 336 -1.82 17.62 6.60
N TYR A 337 -1.51 16.48 5.96
CA TYR A 337 -1.42 15.20 6.65
C TYR A 337 -0.10 14.97 7.41
N HIS A 338 0.97 15.73 7.13
CA HIS A 338 2.31 15.43 7.63
C HIS A 338 2.40 15.50 9.16
N GLU A 339 1.73 16.49 9.74
CA GLU A 339 1.74 16.82 11.18
C GLU A 339 0.48 16.33 11.90
N GLN A 340 -0.36 15.51 11.24
CA GLN A 340 -1.59 15.01 11.85
C GLN A 340 -1.28 14.10 13.04
N VAL A 341 -1.87 14.44 14.18
CA VAL A 341 -1.77 13.65 15.42
C VAL A 341 -2.96 12.70 15.60
N LEU A 342 -4.04 12.90 14.85
CA LEU A 342 -5.19 12.00 14.87
C LEU A 342 -4.90 10.71 14.11
N PRO A 343 -5.44 9.56 14.52
CA PRO A 343 -5.26 8.29 13.80
C PRO A 343 -5.57 8.39 12.30
N LEU A 344 -4.73 7.74 11.48
CA LEU A 344 -4.95 7.58 10.04
C LEU A 344 -6.24 6.81 9.75
N VAL A 345 -6.52 5.77 10.54
CA VAL A 345 -7.74 4.96 10.45
C VAL A 345 -8.64 5.32 11.62
N ILE A 346 -9.88 5.70 11.33
CA ILE A 346 -10.94 5.89 12.31
C ILE A 346 -11.41 4.49 12.71
N GLN A 347 -10.91 3.98 13.83
CA GLN A 347 -11.39 2.72 14.36
C GLN A 347 -12.81 2.93 14.92
N SER A 348 -13.79 2.17 14.41
CA SER A 348 -14.94 1.81 15.25
C SER A 348 -14.35 1.03 16.44
N THR A 349 -14.66 1.46 17.65
CA THR A 349 -13.96 1.04 18.88
C THR A 349 -14.27 -0.40 19.29
N ARG A 350 -14.95 -1.20 18.45
CA ARG A 350 -15.27 -2.61 18.71
C ARG A 350 -15.28 -3.43 17.42
N VAL A 351 -14.69 -4.62 17.47
CA VAL A 351 -14.98 -5.70 16.53
C VAL A 351 -16.49 -5.95 16.61
N GLY A 352 -17.24 -5.52 15.60
CA GLY A 352 -18.70 -5.74 15.52
C GLY A 352 -19.55 -4.48 15.27
N ASP A 353 -19.04 -3.28 15.49
CA ASP A 353 -19.84 -2.05 15.28
C ASP A 353 -19.71 -1.59 13.82
N THR A 354 -20.76 -1.85 13.04
CA THR A 354 -21.03 -1.20 11.74
C THR A 354 -21.28 0.29 11.93
N ILE A 355 -20.91 1.07 10.90
CA ILE A 355 -21.24 2.51 10.73
C ILE A 355 -22.72 2.77 11.02
#